data_AF-A0A2R5EIL3-F1
#
_entry.id   AF-A0A2R5EIL3-F1
#
_cell.length_a   1.000
_cell.length_b   1.000
_cell.length_c   1.000
_cell.angle_alpha   90.00
_cell.angle_beta   90.00
_cell.angle_gamma   90.00
#
_symmetry.space_group_name_H-M   'P 1'
#
loop_
_entity.id
_entity.type
_entity.pdbx_description
1 polymer ?
#
loop_
_entity_poly.entity_id
_entity_poly.type
_entity_poly.pdbx_seq_one_letter_code
_entity_poly.pdbx_strand_id
1 'polypeptide(L)' 'MKMSAIGVPGLILLIVLALLLFGPSKLPELGKAVGRTLREFKNGTRDILEDNSVKKPFEVEPTPSVIETKDKQPLP' A
#
# COMPACT_ATOMS: atom_id res chain seq x y z
N MET A 1 22.20 -12.91 23.21
CA MET A 1 22.48 -13.37 21.82
C MET A 1 21.61 -12.54 20.88
N LYS A 2 22.18 -11.60 20.12
CA LYS A 2 21.41 -10.62 19.32
C LYS A 2 21.01 -11.24 17.97
N MET A 3 19.83 -11.88 17.91
CA MET A 3 19.26 -12.46 16.69
C MET A 3 18.61 -11.41 15.75
N SER A 4 18.66 -10.12 16.10
CA SER A 4 18.05 -9.04 15.31
C SER A 4 18.97 -8.45 14.22
N ALA A 5 20.17 -9.01 14.02
CA ALA A 5 21.16 -8.47 13.09
C ALA A 5 20.85 -8.76 11.60
N ILE A 6 19.98 -9.74 11.31
CA ILE A 6 19.49 -10.03 9.93
C ILE A 6 18.22 -9.21 9.63
N GLY A 7 18.21 -7.95 10.06
CA GLY A 7 17.17 -7.01 9.69
C GLY A 7 17.47 -6.36 8.33
N VAL A 8 17.06 -5.11 8.20
CA VAL A 8 17.37 -4.22 7.07
C VAL A 8 18.83 -4.30 6.59
N PRO A 9 19.87 -4.42 7.45
CA PRO A 9 21.25 -4.55 6.98
C PRO A 9 21.52 -5.76 6.09
N GLY A 10 20.90 -6.91 6.38
CA GLY A 10 21.06 -8.13 5.57
C GLY A 10 20.40 -8.00 4.20
N LEU A 11 19.23 -7.35 4.14
CA LEU A 11 18.53 -7.06 2.88
C LEU A 11 19.36 -6.12 2.00
N ILE A 12 19.97 -5.08 2.57
CA ILE A 12 20.84 -4.15 1.85
C ILE A 12 22.03 -4.89 1.24
N LEU A 13 22.67 -5.79 2.00
CA LEU A 13 23.79 -6.58 1.48
C LEU A 13 23.38 -7.42 0.25
N LEU A 14 22.19 -8.05 0.31
CA LEU A 14 21.66 -8.81 -0.82
C LEU A 14 21.38 -7.92 -2.04
N ILE A 15 20.77 -6.74 -1.82
CA ILE A 15 20.53 -5.77 -2.89
C ILE A 15 21.86 -5.35 -3.51
N VAL A 16 22.87 -4.99 -2.72
CA VAL A 16 24.19 -4.60 -3.25
C VAL A 16 24.80 -5.71 -4.11
N LEU A 17 24.71 -6.97 -3.68
CA LEU A 17 25.21 -8.09 -4.46
C LEU A 17 24.43 -8.27 -5.78
N ALA A 18 23.10 -8.16 -5.73
CA ALA A 18 22.26 -8.19 -6.92
C ALA A 18 22.54 -7.01 -7.86
N LEU A 19 22.82 -5.82 -7.31
CA LEU A 19 23.19 -4.63 -8.07
C LEU A 19 24.57 -4.77 -8.72
N LEU A 20 25.49 -5.55 -8.16
CA LEU A 20 26.77 -5.84 -8.80
C LEU A 20 26.58 -6.74 -10.03
N LEU A 21 25.70 -7.73 -9.94
CA LEU A 21 25.41 -8.68 -11.03
C LEU A 21 24.56 -8.06 -12.14
N PHE A 22 23.50 -7.35 -11.76
CA PHE A 22 22.51 -6.81 -12.70
C PHE A 22 22.72 -5.32 -13.01
N GLY A 23 23.37 -4.55 -12.12
CA GLY A 23 23.53 -3.10 -12.23
C GLY A 23 22.40 -2.30 -11.58
N PRO A 24 22.69 -1.10 -11.01
CA PRO A 24 21.70 -0.22 -10.37
C PRO A 24 20.62 0.29 -11.32
N SER A 25 20.89 0.32 -12.62
CA SER A 25 19.92 0.76 -13.63
C SER A 25 18.88 -0.30 -13.98
N LYS A 26 19.18 -1.60 -13.78
CA LYS A 26 18.30 -2.70 -14.22
C LYS A 26 17.14 -2.98 -13.29
N LEU A 27 17.34 -2.91 -11.96
CA LEU A 27 16.23 -3.05 -11.01
C LEU A 27 15.10 -2.02 -11.22
N PRO A 28 15.36 -0.70 -11.36
CA PRO A 28 14.29 0.28 -11.60
C PRO A 28 13.68 0.15 -13.00
N GLU A 29 14.44 -0.29 -14.00
CA GLU A 29 13.93 -0.57 -15.35
C GLU A 29 12.93 -1.75 -15.33
N LEU A 30 13.29 -2.85 -14.67
CA LEU A 30 12.41 -4.00 -14.45
C LEU A 30 11.18 -3.63 -13.62
N GLY A 31 11.36 -2.87 -12.55
CA GLY A 31 10.25 -2.39 -11.72
C GLY A 31 9.26 -1.51 -12.49
N LYS A 32 9.74 -0.67 -13.41
CA LYS A 32 8.88 0.12 -14.31
C LYS A 32 8.10 -0.78 -15.29
N ALA A 33 8.76 -1.80 -15.85
CA ALA A 33 8.10 -2.74 -16.76
C ALA A 33 7.01 -3.54 -16.05
N VAL A 34 7.36 -4.21 -14.94
CA VAL A 34 6.42 -4.97 -14.10
C VAL A 34 5.31 -4.07 -13.55
N GLY A 35 5.63 -2.84 -13.15
CA GLY A 35 4.66 -1.88 -12.63
C GLY A 35 3.61 -1.45 -13.67
N ARG A 36 3.99 -1.32 -14.95
CA ARG A 36 3.03 -1.08 -16.03
C ARG A 36 2.11 -2.28 -16.21
N THR A 37 2.67 -3.49 -16.28
CA THR A 37 1.87 -4.73 -16.37
C THR A 37 0.91 -4.87 -15.20
N LEU A 38 1.36 -4.64 -13.96
CA LEU A 38 0.51 -4.74 -12.78
C LEU A 38 -0.58 -3.66 -12.76
N ARG A 39 -0.28 -2.46 -13.28
CA ARG A 39 -1.26 -1.37 -13.40
C ARG A 39 -2.35 -1.70 -14.41
N GLU A 40 -1.97 -2.21 -15.57
CA GLU A 40 -2.91 -2.66 -16.62
C GLU A 40 -3.73 -3.85 -16.13
N PHE A 41 -3.09 -4.84 -15.48
CA PHE A 41 -3.75 -5.99 -14.87
C PHE A 41 -4.78 -5.57 -13.82
N LYS A 42 -4.41 -4.66 -12.91
CA LYS A 42 -5.32 -4.09 -11.89
C LYS A 42 -6.52 -3.42 -12.53
N ASN A 43 -6.31 -2.62 -13.57
CA ASN A 43 -7.39 -1.90 -14.24
C ASN A 43 -8.33 -2.89 -14.96
N GLY A 44 -7.79 -3.82 -15.74
CA GLY A 44 -8.62 -4.85 -16.39
C GLY A 44 -9.37 -5.73 -15.39
N THR A 45 -8.74 -6.07 -14.25
CA THR A 45 -9.40 -6.82 -13.17
C THR A 45 -10.54 -6.02 -12.54
N ARG A 46 -10.37 -4.71 -12.34
CA ARG A 46 -11.41 -3.81 -11.83
C ARG A 46 -12.60 -3.73 -12.77
N ASP A 47 -12.34 -3.58 -14.07
CA ASP A 47 -13.40 -3.48 -15.07
C ASP A 47 -14.25 -4.78 -15.09
N ILE A 48 -13.60 -5.95 -14.98
CA ILE A 48 -14.29 -7.26 -14.90
C ILE A 48 -15.11 -7.39 -13.60
N LEU A 49 -14.57 -6.90 -12.48
CA LEU A 49 -15.24 -6.94 -11.18
C LEU A 49 -16.46 -6.01 -11.14
N GLU A 50 -16.36 -4.84 -11.78
CA GLU A 50 -17.45 -3.87 -11.88
C GLU A 50 -18.57 -4.33 -12.83
N ASP A 51 -18.27 -5.14 -13.85
CA ASP A 51 -19.25 -5.68 -14.80
C ASP A 51 -20.10 -6.83 -14.22
N ASN A 52 -19.61 -7.52 -13.17
CA ASN A 52 -20.31 -8.66 -12.56
C ASN A 52 -21.02 -8.35 -11.22
N SER A 53 -20.88 -7.15 -10.62
CA SER A 53 -21.64 -6.78 -9.41
C SER A 53 -21.61 -5.28 -9.11
N VAL A 54 -22.81 -4.73 -8.89
CA VAL A 54 -23.20 -3.44 -8.29
C VAL A 54 -22.08 -2.67 -7.51
N LYS A 55 -21.76 -1.44 -7.96
CA LYS A 55 -21.01 -0.40 -7.20
C LYS A 55 -21.50 -0.29 -5.74
N LYS A 56 -20.74 -0.16 -4.64
CA LYS A 56 -19.32 0.06 -4.24
C LYS A 56 -19.30 0.04 -2.68
N PRO A 57 -18.16 -0.07 -1.96
CA PRO A 57 -17.98 0.83 -0.82
C PRO A 57 -16.51 1.17 -0.57
N PHE A 58 -15.99 2.20 -1.23
CA PHE A 58 -15.01 3.11 -0.63
C PHE A 58 -15.34 4.53 -1.10
N GLU A 59 -16.59 4.90 -0.90
CA GLU A 59 -16.93 6.27 -0.56
C GLU A 59 -16.52 6.38 0.92
N VAL A 60 -15.33 6.91 1.20
CA VAL A 60 -15.04 7.42 2.53
C VAL A 60 -15.72 8.78 2.60
N GLU A 61 -17.05 8.75 2.74
CA GLU A 61 -17.83 9.85 3.30
C GLU A 61 -17.39 9.99 4.77
N PRO A 62 -16.79 11.11 5.19
CA PRO A 62 -16.61 11.37 6.61
C PRO A 62 -17.93 11.86 7.20
N THR A 63 -18.81 10.94 7.60
CA THR A 63 -20.02 11.27 8.37
C THR A 63 -20.39 10.10 9.29
N PRO A 64 -20.82 10.26 10.56
CA PRO A 64 -20.66 11.32 11.56
C PRO A 64 -20.18 10.75 12.93
N SER A 65 -19.28 11.42 13.66
CA SER A 65 -19.09 11.15 15.09
C SER A 65 -20.08 11.99 15.92
N VAL A 66 -21.26 11.44 16.20
CA VAL A 66 -22.10 11.88 17.33
C VAL A 66 -22.42 10.67 18.19
N ILE A 67 -21.74 10.60 19.33
CA ILE A 67 -22.19 10.00 20.59
C ILE A 67 -21.87 11.12 21.60
N GLU A 68 -22.77 12.07 21.81
CA GLU A 68 -23.89 12.04 22.75
C GLU A 68 -23.48 11.96 24.25
N THR A 69 -23.59 13.14 24.90
CA THR A 69 -24.14 13.38 26.25
C THR A 69 -23.44 12.84 27.51
N LYS A 70 -22.67 13.71 28.17
CA LYS A 70 -22.86 14.11 29.59
C LYS A 70 -21.81 15.14 30.01
N ASP A 71 -22.19 16.41 30.13
CA ASP A 71 -21.95 17.13 31.38
C ASP A 71 -22.95 18.29 31.51
N LYS A 72 -23.40 18.50 32.74
CA LYS A 72 -24.57 19.28 33.10
C LYS A 72 -24.21 20.77 33.18
N GLN A 73 -25.14 21.61 32.69
CA GLN A 73 -25.54 22.91 33.28
C GLN A 73 -25.23 22.96 34.81
N PRO A 74 -24.69 24.05 35.41
CA PRO A 74 -25.39 25.34 35.41
C PRO A 74 -24.58 26.66 35.52
N LEU A 75 -25.21 27.73 34.98
CA LEU A 75 -25.40 29.13 35.46
C LEU A 75 -24.17 29.97 35.87
N PRO A 76 -24.19 31.32 35.80
CA PRO A 76 -25.27 32.25 36.18
C PRO A 76 -26.31 32.57 35.11
#